data_AF-A0A1A8BGL8-F1
#
_entry.id   AF-A0A1A8BGL8-F1
#
_cell.length_a   1.000
_cell.length_b   1.000
_cell.length_c   1.000
_cell.angle_alpha   90.00
_cell.angle_beta   90.00
_cell.angle_gamma   90.00
#
_symmetry.space_group_name_H-M   'P 1'
#
loop_
_entity.id
_entity.type
_entity.pdbx_description
1 polymer ?
#
loop_
_entity_poly.entity_id
_entity_poly.type
_entity_poly.pdbx_seq_one_letter_code
_entity_poly.pdbx_strand_id
1 'polypeptide(L)'
;QETGAVRGLSAHTHVELPYYSKFLLIAAYLASYNPARTDKRFFVKHHGKIRKTNFLKKNEKTSNHLLGPKPFPLDRLLAIFYSVVDSRVAPTASIFSQISSLVTLQLLVQISHDDQLDAPKYKCAVTLDFISAISRTVNFDIVKYLYDFL
;
A
#
# COMPACT_ATOMS: atom_id res chain seq x y z
N GLN A 1 9.65 -6.04 -34.21
CA GLN A 1 10.74 -5.94 -33.24
C GLN A 1 10.11 -5.78 -31.86
N GLU A 2 10.19 -6.89 -31.13
CA GLU A 2 9.88 -7.17 -29.71
C GLU A 2 9.09 -6.15 -28.89
N THR A 3 7.79 -6.42 -28.77
CA THR A 3 6.99 -6.05 -27.59
C THR A 3 7.43 -6.92 -26.42
N GLY A 4 8.18 -6.32 -25.48
CA GLY A 4 8.57 -6.95 -24.23
C GLY A 4 7.35 -7.30 -23.38
N ALA A 5 6.74 -8.46 -23.64
CA ALA A 5 5.76 -9.07 -22.77
C ALA A 5 6.45 -9.32 -21.41
N VAL A 6 6.05 -8.53 -20.41
CA VAL A 6 6.39 -8.69 -19.00
C VAL A 6 6.10 -10.15 -18.60
N ARG A 7 7.17 -10.94 -18.50
CA ARG A 7 7.12 -12.35 -18.13
C ARG A 7 6.68 -12.47 -16.66
N GLY A 8 5.54 -13.13 -16.44
CA GLY A 8 5.35 -14.00 -15.27
C GLY A 8 4.78 -13.40 -13.98
N LEU A 9 3.65 -12.69 -14.00
CA LEU A 9 2.92 -12.34 -12.77
C LEU A 9 2.11 -13.53 -12.17
N SER A 10 1.90 -14.61 -12.93
CA SER A 10 1.12 -15.78 -12.49
C SER A 10 1.84 -16.68 -11.46
N ALA A 11 3.17 -16.62 -11.40
CA ALA A 11 3.96 -17.49 -10.51
C ALA A 11 4.12 -16.95 -9.06
N HIS A 12 3.62 -15.74 -8.76
CA HIS A 12 3.87 -15.05 -7.49
C HIS A 12 2.72 -15.20 -6.47
N THR A 13 1.67 -15.96 -6.76
CA THR A 13 0.59 -16.22 -5.79
C THR A 13 1.06 -16.95 -4.52
N HIS A 14 2.32 -17.40 -4.48
CA HIS A 14 2.97 -18.09 -3.36
C HIS A 14 4.23 -17.36 -2.81
N VAL A 15 4.30 -16.03 -2.84
CA VAL A 15 5.38 -15.31 -2.14
C VAL A 15 5.14 -15.34 -0.63
N GLU A 16 5.97 -16.09 0.10
CA GLU A 16 6.01 -16.05 1.56
C GLU A 16 6.82 -14.83 2.03
N LEU A 17 6.15 -13.89 2.69
CA LEU A 17 6.76 -12.70 3.29
C LEU A 17 6.67 -12.77 4.83
N PRO A 18 7.63 -12.17 5.55
CA PRO A 18 7.49 -11.94 6.98
C PRO A 18 6.21 -11.17 7.32
N TYR A 19 5.67 -11.37 8.52
CA TYR A 19 4.41 -10.75 8.95
C TYR A 19 4.37 -9.23 8.74
N TYR A 20 5.37 -8.50 9.22
CA TYR A 20 5.42 -7.05 9.04
C TYR A 20 5.65 -6.63 7.60
N SER A 21 6.37 -7.42 6.80
CA SER A 21 6.55 -7.16 5.36
C SER A 21 5.22 -7.26 4.61
N LYS A 22 4.35 -8.20 4.99
CA LYS A 22 2.98 -8.28 4.44
C LYS A 22 2.19 -7.01 4.75
N PHE A 23 2.19 -6.55 6.00
CA PHE A 23 1.49 -5.32 6.40
C PHE A 23 2.09 -4.06 5.77
N LEU A 24 3.41 -3.97 5.64
CA LEU A 24 4.08 -2.88 4.93
C LEU A 24 3.63 -2.83 3.46
N LEU A 25 3.55 -3.99 2.80
CA LEU A 25 3.09 -4.06 1.42
C LEU A 25 1.61 -3.70 1.26
N ILE A 26 0.75 -4.13 2.20
CA ILE A 26 -0.67 -3.73 2.26
C ILE A 26 -0.80 -2.22 2.44
N ALA A 27 -0.06 -1.64 3.39
CA ALA A 27 -0.05 -0.21 3.66
C ALA A 27 0.43 0.58 2.43
N ALA A 28 1.47 0.10 1.75
CA ALA A 28 1.98 0.70 0.52
C ALA A 28 0.96 0.66 -0.62
N TYR A 29 0.23 -0.45 -0.78
CA TYR A 29 -0.84 -0.55 -1.77
C TYR A 29 -1.95 0.48 -1.48
N LEU A 30 -2.42 0.54 -0.24
CA LEU A 30 -3.41 1.54 0.20
C LEU A 30 -2.90 2.97 -0.03
N ALA A 31 -1.63 3.25 0.26
CA ALA A 31 -1.03 4.56 0.02
C ALA A 31 -0.99 4.91 -1.48
N SER A 32 -0.65 3.96 -2.36
CA SER A 32 -0.57 4.22 -3.80
C SER A 32 -1.93 4.40 -4.48
N TYR A 33 -2.97 3.70 -4.04
CA TYR A 33 -4.28 3.71 -4.70
C TYR A 33 -5.31 4.61 -4.03
N ASN A 34 -5.16 4.94 -2.75
CA ASN A 34 -6.04 5.91 -2.10
C ASN A 34 -5.51 7.34 -2.21
N PRO A 35 -6.37 8.34 -2.47
CA PRO A 35 -6.00 9.73 -2.31
C PRO A 35 -5.62 10.06 -0.86
N ALA A 36 -4.53 10.79 -0.63
CA ALA A 36 -4.05 11.15 0.72
C ALA A 36 -5.10 11.84 1.60
N ARG A 37 -6.01 12.61 1.01
CA ARG A 37 -7.15 13.25 1.71
C ARG A 37 -8.08 12.24 2.42
N THR A 38 -8.04 10.97 2.04
CA THR A 38 -8.89 9.91 2.60
C THR A 38 -8.26 9.21 3.80
N ASP A 39 -6.96 9.40 4.06
CA ASP A 39 -6.23 8.67 5.10
C ASP A 39 -6.85 8.87 6.49
N LYS A 40 -7.26 10.10 6.83
CA LYS A 40 -7.91 10.41 8.11
C LYS A 40 -9.19 9.60 8.34
N ARG A 41 -9.94 9.32 7.28
CA ARG A 41 -11.20 8.57 7.36
C ARG A 41 -10.96 7.09 7.60
N PHE A 42 -9.93 6.53 6.96
CA PHE A 42 -9.66 5.10 7.00
C PHE A 42 -8.77 4.68 8.17
N PHE A 43 -7.86 5.54 8.62
CA PHE A 43 -6.73 5.13 9.46
C PHE A 43 -6.64 5.85 10.82
N VAL A 44 -7.64 6.65 11.22
CA VAL A 44 -7.67 7.26 12.56
C VAL A 44 -8.44 6.35 13.51
N LYS A 45 -7.71 5.66 14.41
CA LYS A 45 -8.19 4.63 15.35
C LYS A 45 -9.25 5.09 16.38
N HIS A 46 -9.54 6.39 16.49
CA HIS A 46 -10.37 6.94 17.59
C HIS A 46 -11.87 7.14 17.32
N HIS A 47 -12.42 6.67 16.19
CA HIS A 47 -13.88 6.58 16.04
C HIS A 47 -14.28 5.18 15.57
N GLY A 48 -14.86 4.41 16.50
CA GLY A 48 -15.35 3.06 16.27
C GLY A 48 -16.35 2.98 15.12
N LYS A 49 -16.38 1.79 14.47
CA LYS A 49 -17.16 1.45 13.28
C LYS A 49 -17.02 2.53 12.20
N ILE A 50 -16.28 2.27 11.13
CA ILE A 50 -16.30 3.11 9.91
C ILE A 50 -17.77 3.31 9.55
N ARG A 51 -18.34 4.45 9.96
CA ARG A 51 -19.74 4.75 9.70
C ARG A 51 -19.77 4.99 8.21
N LYS A 52 -20.73 4.35 7.52
CA LYS A 52 -21.10 4.67 6.14
C LYS A 52 -21.65 6.10 6.12
N THR A 53 -20.82 7.10 6.36
CA THR A 53 -21.13 8.48 6.07
C THR A 53 -21.12 8.59 4.56
N ASN A 54 -22.20 9.11 3.99
CA ASN A 54 -22.38 9.37 2.56
C ASN A 54 -21.34 10.41 2.12
N PHE A 55 -20.08 9.98 1.96
CA PHE A 55 -19.09 10.77 1.25
C PHE A 55 -19.51 10.72 -0.21
N LEU A 56 -20.25 11.74 -0.64
CA LEU A 56 -20.51 11.95 -2.05
C LEU A 56 -19.14 11.92 -2.75
N LYS A 57 -18.90 10.90 -3.58
CA LYS A 57 -17.73 10.84 -4.48
C LYS A 57 -17.81 12.11 -5.32
N LYS A 58 -17.16 13.19 -4.87
CA LYS A 58 -17.24 14.51 -5.50
C LYS A 58 -16.52 14.40 -6.83
N ASN A 59 -17.27 14.06 -7.88
CA ASN A 59 -16.88 14.08 -9.29
C ASN A 59 -15.51 13.46 -9.63
N GLU A 60 -15.08 12.39 -8.96
CA GLU A 60 -13.94 11.60 -9.43
C GLU A 60 -14.50 10.53 -10.38
N LYS A 61 -14.73 10.91 -11.65
CA LYS A 61 -15.30 10.04 -12.69
C LYS A 61 -14.37 8.89 -13.09
N THR A 62 -13.11 8.94 -12.67
CA THR A 62 -12.06 7.97 -13.04
C THR A 62 -11.61 7.22 -11.80
N SER A 63 -11.71 5.89 -11.83
CA SER A 63 -11.21 5.00 -10.77
C SER A 63 -9.70 5.18 -10.58
N ASN A 64 -9.23 5.25 -9.33
CA ASN A 64 -7.80 5.34 -9.02
C ASN A 64 -7.04 4.11 -9.54
N HIS A 65 -7.68 2.94 -9.60
CA HIS A 65 -7.09 1.76 -10.21
C HIS A 65 -6.87 1.92 -11.73
N LEU A 66 -7.71 2.70 -12.42
CA LEU A 66 -7.52 3.03 -13.83
C LEU A 66 -6.39 4.06 -14.05
N LEU A 67 -6.19 4.96 -13.08
CA LEU A 67 -5.09 5.94 -13.11
C LEU A 67 -3.72 5.32 -12.75
N GLY A 68 -3.73 4.14 -12.14
CA GLY A 68 -2.55 3.42 -11.70
C GLY A 68 -1.99 3.92 -10.36
N PRO A 69 -0.93 3.26 -9.85
CA PRO A 69 -0.41 3.53 -8.52
C PRO A 69 0.32 4.89 -8.47
N LYS A 70 0.00 5.70 -7.45
CA LYS A 70 0.59 7.02 -7.22
C LYS A 70 1.78 6.93 -6.26
N PRO A 71 2.81 7.78 -6.42
CA PRO A 71 3.89 7.87 -5.46
C PRO A 71 3.41 8.42 -4.12
N PHE A 72 4.01 7.98 -3.02
CA PHE A 72 3.71 8.42 -1.66
C PHE A 72 5.00 8.55 -0.84
N PRO A 73 5.05 9.46 0.17
CA PRO A 73 6.21 9.62 1.03
C PRO A 73 6.28 8.51 2.09
N LEU A 74 7.50 8.25 2.59
CA LEU A 74 7.77 7.28 3.67
C LEU A 74 6.87 7.50 4.91
N ASP A 75 6.66 8.74 5.34
CA ASP A 75 5.86 9.04 6.53
C ASP A 75 4.42 8.55 6.40
N ARG A 76 3.84 8.66 5.19
CA ARG A 76 2.49 8.17 4.90
C ARG A 76 2.43 6.64 4.98
N LEU A 77 3.44 5.96 4.46
CA LEU A 77 3.55 4.50 4.55
C LEU A 77 3.57 4.06 6.02
N LEU A 78 4.43 4.66 6.83
CA LEU A 78 4.56 4.34 8.25
C LEU A 78 3.28 4.63 9.02
N ALA A 79 2.65 5.79 8.79
CA ALA A 79 1.39 6.15 9.44
C ALA A 79 0.26 5.15 9.14
N ILE A 80 0.13 4.73 7.88
CA ILE A 80 -0.86 3.72 7.49
C ILE A 80 -0.49 2.37 8.12
N PHE A 81 0.77 1.95 8.02
CA PHE A 81 1.27 0.69 8.60
C PHE A 81 0.95 0.57 10.10
N TYR A 82 1.33 1.57 10.92
CA TYR A 82 1.06 1.56 12.36
C TYR A 82 -0.43 1.67 12.70
N SER A 83 -1.25 2.18 11.77
CA SER A 83 -2.69 2.19 11.91
C SER A 83 -3.31 0.82 11.63
N VAL A 84 -2.90 0.13 10.58
CA VAL A 84 -3.52 -1.14 10.17
C VAL A 84 -2.97 -2.37 10.89
N VAL A 85 -1.77 -2.29 11.45
CA VAL A 85 -1.21 -3.37 12.26
C VAL A 85 -1.85 -3.37 13.66
N ASP A 86 -2.33 -4.53 14.09
CA ASP A 86 -3.02 -4.67 15.38
C ASP A 86 -2.06 -4.64 16.58
N SER A 87 -0.80 -5.02 16.38
CA SER A 87 0.22 -5.02 17.42
C SER A 87 0.81 -3.62 17.65
N ARG A 88 1.18 -3.29 18.90
CA ARG A 88 2.04 -2.13 19.18
C ARG A 88 3.44 -2.43 18.64
N VAL A 89 3.73 -1.93 17.44
CA VAL A 89 5.05 -2.07 16.81
C VAL A 89 5.89 -0.85 17.17
N ALA A 90 7.08 -1.08 17.74
CA ALA A 90 8.04 -0.02 17.96
C ALA A 90 8.73 0.36 16.62
N PRO A 91 8.92 1.65 16.33
CA PRO A 91 9.70 2.08 15.17
C PRO A 91 11.16 1.68 15.37
N THR A 92 11.56 0.60 14.71
CA THR A 92 12.88 -0.02 14.82
C THR A 92 13.57 -0.03 13.46
N ALA A 93 14.91 -0.08 13.45
CA ALA A 93 15.70 -0.18 12.22
C ALA A 93 15.28 -1.36 11.32
N SER A 94 14.77 -2.45 11.92
CA SER A 94 14.26 -3.61 11.18
C SER A 94 13.05 -3.31 10.29
N ILE A 95 12.23 -2.30 10.62
CA ILE A 95 11.11 -1.91 9.74
C ILE A 95 11.65 -1.27 8.45
N PHE A 96 12.64 -0.39 8.56
CA PHE A 96 13.28 0.22 7.39
C PHE A 96 14.01 -0.82 6.53
N SER A 97 14.72 -1.77 7.16
CA SER A 97 15.35 -2.88 6.45
C SER A 97 14.33 -3.71 5.65
N GLN A 98 13.15 -3.98 6.21
CA GLN A 98 12.09 -4.68 5.47
C GLN A 98 11.54 -3.87 4.30
N ILE A 99 11.41 -2.54 4.42
CA ILE A 99 11.03 -1.67 3.30
C ILE A 99 12.08 -1.78 2.18
N SER A 100 13.37 -1.71 2.51
CA SER A 100 14.46 -1.90 1.55
C SER A 100 14.37 -3.27 0.87
N SER A 101 14.13 -4.35 1.61
CA SER A 101 13.94 -5.68 1.03
C SER A 101 12.75 -5.75 0.07
N LEU A 102 11.62 -5.09 0.37
CA LEU A 102 10.47 -5.02 -0.54
C LEU A 102 10.79 -4.27 -1.84
N VAL A 103 11.70 -3.27 -1.79
CA VAL A 103 12.22 -2.60 -2.98
C VAL A 103 13.15 -3.52 -3.77
N THR A 104 14.08 -4.22 -3.11
CA THR A 104 14.96 -5.19 -3.75
C THR A 104 14.17 -6.30 -4.46
N LEU A 105 13.08 -6.77 -3.85
CA LEU A 105 12.16 -7.77 -4.42
C LEU A 105 11.21 -7.22 -5.49
N GLN A 106 11.33 -5.93 -5.86
CA GLN A 106 10.47 -5.27 -6.85
C GLN A 106 8.98 -5.29 -6.52
N LEU A 107 8.63 -5.41 -5.23
CA LEU A 107 7.26 -5.28 -4.74
C LEU A 107 6.91 -3.80 -4.47
N LEU A 108 7.93 -3.00 -4.17
CA LEU A 108 7.90 -1.55 -4.13
C LEU A 108 8.93 -0.98 -5.09
N VAL A 109 8.67 0.23 -5.59
CA VAL A 109 9.61 1.02 -6.38
C VAL A 109 9.91 2.29 -5.62
N GLN A 110 11.19 2.59 -5.40
CA GLN A 110 11.64 3.89 -4.91
C GLN A 110 11.69 4.87 -6.08
N ILE A 111 11.07 6.03 -5.92
CA ILE A 111 10.92 7.06 -6.96
C ILE A 111 11.90 8.23 -6.74
N SER A 112 12.43 8.40 -5.52
CA SER A 112 13.43 9.42 -5.23
C SER A 112 14.77 9.11 -5.89
N HIS A 113 15.41 10.13 -6.44
CA HIS A 113 16.79 10.07 -6.90
C HIS A 113 17.75 10.23 -5.71
N ASP A 114 18.91 9.55 -5.75
CA ASP A 114 19.90 9.54 -4.67
C ASP A 114 20.46 10.94 -4.31
N ASP A 115 20.32 11.91 -5.21
CA ASP A 115 20.87 13.27 -5.04
C ASP A 115 19.95 14.24 -4.27
N GLN A 116 18.81 13.79 -3.74
CA GLN A 116 17.82 14.63 -3.05
C GLN A 116 17.84 14.39 -1.53
N LEU A 117 18.05 15.45 -0.75
CA LEU A 117 17.98 15.45 0.72
C LEU A 117 16.56 15.22 1.29
N ASP A 118 15.57 15.05 0.42
CA ASP A 118 14.17 14.84 0.80
C ASP A 118 13.92 13.39 1.24
N ALA A 119 12.91 13.20 2.10
CA ALA A 119 12.46 11.86 2.49
C ALA A 119 12.08 11.00 1.27
N PRO A 120 12.43 9.70 1.26
CA PRO A 120 12.22 8.84 0.10
C PRO A 120 10.73 8.69 -0.22
N LYS A 121 10.42 8.70 -1.51
CA LYS A 121 9.09 8.42 -2.06
C LYS A 121 9.07 7.03 -2.67
N TYR A 122 7.97 6.34 -2.47
CA TYR A 122 7.76 4.99 -2.95
C TYR A 122 6.48 4.90 -3.78
N LYS A 123 6.39 3.85 -4.58
CA LYS A 123 5.20 3.45 -5.32
C LYS A 123 5.03 1.94 -5.21
N CYS A 124 3.79 1.49 -5.04
CA CYS A 124 3.48 0.07 -5.01
C CYS A 124 3.51 -0.53 -6.42
N ALA A 125 4.13 -1.70 -6.58
CA ALA A 125 4.29 -2.37 -7.88
C ALA A 125 3.38 -3.59 -8.07
N VAL A 126 2.63 -3.99 -7.04
CA VAL A 126 1.81 -5.21 -7.08
C VAL A 126 0.38 -4.94 -7.54
N THR A 127 -0.27 -5.99 -8.06
CA THR A 127 -1.67 -5.95 -8.52
C THR A 127 -2.67 -6.11 -7.37
N LEU A 128 -3.94 -5.81 -7.64
CA LEU A 128 -5.03 -6.01 -6.68
C LEU A 128 -5.17 -7.48 -6.25
N ASP A 129 -5.03 -8.42 -7.19
CA ASP A 129 -5.16 -9.85 -6.90
C ASP A 129 -4.05 -10.35 -5.98
N PHE A 130 -2.81 -9.92 -6.26
CA PHE A 130 -1.65 -10.26 -5.45
C PHE A 130 -1.81 -9.72 -4.02
N ILE A 131 -2.14 -8.44 -3.87
CA ILE A 131 -2.28 -7.86 -2.53
C ILE A 131 -3.48 -8.44 -1.78
N SER A 132 -4.55 -8.80 -2.49
CA SER A 132 -5.71 -9.48 -1.90
C SER A 132 -5.35 -10.87 -1.40
N ALA A 133 -4.50 -11.61 -2.13
CA ALA A 133 -3.97 -12.90 -1.67
C ALA A 133 -3.14 -12.73 -0.39
N ILE A 134 -2.18 -11.79 -0.37
CA ILE A 134 -1.36 -11.49 0.82
C ILE A 134 -2.23 -11.08 2.02
N SER A 135 -3.21 -10.20 1.80
CA SER A 135 -4.11 -9.68 2.86
C SER A 135 -4.92 -10.80 3.52
N ARG A 136 -5.38 -11.79 2.73
CA ARG A 136 -6.06 -12.98 3.26
C ARG A 136 -5.16 -13.79 4.20
N THR A 137 -3.86 -13.90 3.93
CA THR A 137 -2.93 -14.67 4.80
C THR A 137 -2.72 -14.05 6.18
N VAL A 138 -3.07 -12.77 6.37
CA VAL A 138 -3.01 -12.06 7.66
C VAL A 138 -4.40 -11.63 8.14
N ASN A 139 -5.46 -12.22 7.56
CA ASN A 139 -6.85 -11.97 7.92
C ASN A 139 -7.27 -10.48 7.83
N PHE A 140 -6.68 -9.74 6.89
CA PHE A 140 -6.95 -8.32 6.65
C PHE A 140 -7.86 -8.13 5.42
N ASP A 141 -8.95 -7.38 5.58
CA ASP A 141 -9.90 -7.10 4.49
C ASP A 141 -9.55 -5.78 3.79
N ILE A 142 -8.63 -5.84 2.83
CA ILE A 142 -8.11 -4.66 2.13
C ILE A 142 -9.17 -3.88 1.35
N VAL A 143 -10.21 -4.57 0.85
CA VAL A 143 -11.25 -3.95 0.02
C VAL A 143 -12.03 -2.90 0.81
N LYS A 144 -12.24 -3.11 2.11
CA LYS A 144 -12.88 -2.13 3.01
C LYS A 144 -12.12 -0.81 3.14
N TYR A 145 -10.82 -0.81 2.84
CA TYR A 145 -9.95 0.35 2.97
C TYR A 145 -9.64 1.03 1.64
N LEU A 146 -10.12 0.50 0.51
CA LEU A 146 -9.87 1.08 -0.82
C LEU A 146 -11.00 2.03 -1.21
N TYR A 147 -10.64 3.27 -1.55
CA TYR A 147 -11.60 4.35 -1.85
C TYR A 147 -12.50 4.05 -3.06
N ASP A 148 -11.98 3.34 -4.07
CA ASP A 148 -12.73 3.04 -5.29
C ASP A 148 -13.92 2.10 -5.04
N PHE A 149 -13.80 1.18 -4.07
CA PHE A 149 -14.79 0.14 -3.76
C PHE A 149 -15.81 0.54 -2.68
N LEU A 150 -15.78 1.80 -2.25
CA LEU A 150 -16.81 2.40 -1.40
C LEU A 150 -18.05 2.84 -2.16
#